data_AF-V5I6N2-F1
#
_entry.id   AF-V5I6N2-F1
#
_cell.length_a   1.000
_cell.length_b   1.000
_cell.length_c   1.000
_cell.angle_alpha   90.00
_cell.angle_beta   90.00
_cell.angle_gamma   90.00
#
_symmetry.space_group_name_H-M   'P 1'
#
loop_
_entity.id
_entity.type
_entity.pdbx_description
1 polymer ?
#
loop_
_entity_poly.entity_id
_entity_poly.type
_entity_poly.pdbx_seq_one_letter_code
_entity_poly.pdbx_strand_id
1 'polypeptide(L)'
;VELLRPGTVPISPDTVLWFEFLLDPDLLLKHLQKSCPDPSPTELITKFYDVISEALKTRPEVETGEIINVESSSEKPKHPAKNVALKILSLKIAAFLKWSLDQLRSLPFKTQINLLQDLMFFTNNENAAEIPNIEDPDVKYAAPQYLFALLLFHRWLLKTSMHRVTSNWQLRFSINDMSLVDVNIICSPENITK
;
A
#
# COMPACT_ATOMS: atom_id res chain seq x y z
N VAL A 1 23.05 39.94 -23.72
CA VAL A 1 21.89 39.05 -23.46
C VAL A 1 22.46 37.71 -23.06
N GLU A 2 22.79 37.54 -21.78
CA GLU A 2 23.37 36.31 -21.26
C GLU A 2 22.25 35.32 -20.90
N LEU A 3 22.45 34.10 -21.34
CA LEU A 3 21.52 32.99 -21.35
C LEU A 3 21.31 32.47 -19.92
N LEU A 4 20.05 32.36 -19.51
CA LEU A 4 19.61 31.58 -18.35
C LEU A 4 20.04 30.13 -18.55
N ARG A 5 21.21 29.75 -18.02
CA ARG A 5 21.48 28.34 -17.72
C ARG A 5 20.52 27.95 -16.60
N PRO A 6 19.70 26.89 -16.74
CA PRO A 6 19.00 26.33 -15.60
C PRO A 6 20.05 25.77 -14.66
N GLY A 7 20.48 26.58 -13.69
CA GLY A 7 21.26 26.11 -12.57
C GLY A 7 20.37 25.15 -11.80
N THR A 8 20.79 23.89 -11.69
CA THR A 8 20.22 22.95 -10.74
C THR A 8 20.32 23.60 -9.36
N VAL A 9 19.19 23.96 -8.79
CA VAL A 9 19.13 24.43 -7.40
C VAL A 9 19.79 23.35 -6.54
N PRO A 10 20.84 23.65 -5.76
CA PRO A 10 21.49 22.65 -4.94
C PRO A 10 20.46 22.03 -4.00
N ILE A 11 20.42 20.70 -3.98
CA ILE A 11 19.57 19.94 -3.06
C ILE A 11 19.95 20.39 -1.64
N SER A 12 18.97 20.84 -0.86
CA SER A 12 19.21 21.25 0.52
C SER A 12 19.88 20.10 1.25
N PRO A 13 20.94 20.33 2.05
CA PRO A 13 21.63 19.26 2.79
C PRO A 13 20.70 18.48 3.73
N ASP A 14 19.53 19.03 4.06
CA ASP A 14 18.51 18.39 4.88
C ASP A 14 17.55 17.47 4.09
N THR A 15 17.72 17.37 2.77
CA THR A 15 16.88 16.53 1.91
C THR A 15 17.31 15.07 2.02
N VAL A 16 16.54 14.29 2.76
CA VAL A 16 16.77 12.84 2.86
C VAL A 16 16.22 12.16 1.61
N LEU A 17 17.09 11.46 0.87
CA LEU A 17 16.68 10.67 -0.29
C LEU A 17 16.09 9.33 0.12
N TRP A 18 15.19 8.78 -0.70
CA TRP A 18 14.45 7.55 -0.37
C TRP A 18 15.37 6.34 -0.08
N PHE A 19 16.53 6.26 -0.72
CA PHE A 19 17.45 5.14 -0.57
C PHE A 19 18.26 5.22 0.72
N GLU A 20 18.39 6.39 1.34
CA GLU A 20 19.13 6.54 2.60
C GLU A 20 18.44 5.77 3.72
N PHE A 21 17.10 5.64 3.67
CA PHE A 21 16.33 4.79 4.57
C PHE A 21 16.65 3.28 4.45
N LEU A 22 17.32 2.87 3.36
CA LEU A 22 17.85 1.51 3.22
C LEU A 22 19.28 1.38 3.75
N LEU A 23 20.01 2.48 3.89
CA LEU A 23 21.41 2.50 4.33
C LEU A 23 21.51 2.65 5.85
N ASP A 24 20.70 3.50 6.46
CA ASP A 24 20.64 3.69 7.92
C ASP A 24 19.32 3.10 8.48
N PRO A 25 19.38 2.01 9.27
CA PRO A 25 18.20 1.36 9.83
C PRO A 25 17.43 2.24 10.82
N ASP A 26 18.09 3.21 11.47
CA ASP A 26 17.47 4.09 12.47
C ASP A 26 16.88 5.36 11.86
N LEU A 27 17.28 5.70 10.62
CA LEU A 27 16.87 6.93 9.94
C LEU A 27 15.35 7.02 9.79
N LEU A 28 14.69 5.90 9.51
CA LEU A 28 13.24 5.86 9.38
C LEU A 28 12.56 6.29 10.70
N LEU A 29 12.98 5.71 11.82
CA LEU A 29 12.36 6.01 13.11
C LEU A 29 12.64 7.46 13.53
N LYS A 30 13.89 7.93 13.36
CA LYS A 30 14.29 9.31 13.63
C LYS A 30 13.48 10.31 12.80
N HIS A 31 13.23 9.99 11.52
CA HIS A 31 12.42 10.80 10.63
C HIS A 31 10.97 10.87 11.10
N LEU A 32 10.35 9.73 11.40
CA LEU A 32 8.94 9.64 11.81
C LEU A 32 8.65 10.28 13.17
N GLN A 33 9.67 10.44 14.04
CA GLN A 33 9.53 11.09 15.35
C GLN A 33 9.61 12.63 15.30
N LYS A 34 9.97 13.22 14.16
CA LYS A 34 9.95 14.69 13.99
C LYS A 34 8.53 15.22 14.15
N SER A 35 8.37 16.46 14.61
CA SER A 35 7.04 17.09 14.79
C SER A 35 6.31 17.31 13.46
N CYS A 36 7.05 17.64 12.41
CA CYS A 36 6.55 17.85 11.05
C CYS A 36 7.52 17.19 10.05
N PRO A 37 7.47 15.86 9.90
CA PRO A 37 8.36 15.16 8.97
C PRO A 37 8.01 15.53 7.53
N ASP A 38 9.02 15.91 6.75
CA ASP A 38 8.92 16.15 5.30
C ASP A 38 9.88 15.20 4.57
N PRO A 39 9.41 14.21 3.79
CA PRO A 39 8.00 13.93 3.49
C PRO A 39 7.24 13.35 4.70
N SER A 40 5.93 13.56 4.72
CA SER A 40 5.05 12.95 5.72
C SER A 40 5.05 11.42 5.61
N PRO A 41 4.62 10.68 6.65
CA PRO A 41 4.65 9.22 6.64
C PRO A 41 3.90 8.60 5.45
N THR A 42 2.76 9.17 5.06
CA THR A 42 1.93 8.68 3.94
C THR A 42 2.53 9.02 2.58
N GLU A 43 3.16 10.19 2.45
CA GLU A 43 3.93 10.55 1.26
C GLU A 43 5.17 9.66 1.10
N LEU A 44 5.84 9.30 2.19
CA LEU A 44 7.01 8.42 2.14
C LEU A 44 6.62 7.01 1.66
N ILE A 45 5.51 6.45 2.14
CA ILE A 45 4.94 5.20 1.62
C ILE A 45 4.67 5.32 0.11
N THR A 46 4.03 6.42 -0.30
CA THR A 46 3.71 6.65 -1.72
C THR A 46 4.98 6.68 -2.58
N LYS A 47 6.00 7.44 -2.15
CA LYS A 47 7.31 7.52 -2.82
C LYS A 47 7.97 6.14 -2.95
N PHE A 48 7.92 5.30 -1.93
CA PHE A 48 8.48 3.95 -2.01
C PHE A 48 7.77 3.07 -3.06
N TYR A 49 6.44 3.12 -3.13
CA TYR A 49 5.68 2.39 -4.15
C TYR A 49 5.84 2.96 -5.56
N ASP A 50 6.07 4.26 -5.70
CA ASP A 50 6.37 4.88 -6.99
C ASP A 50 7.71 4.37 -7.52
N VAL A 51 8.76 4.36 -6.68
CA VAL A 51 10.08 3.81 -7.03
C VAL A 51 9.99 2.32 -7.42
N ILE A 52 9.19 1.53 -6.71
CA ILE A 52 8.94 0.12 -7.07
C ILE A 52 8.24 0.04 -8.44
N SER A 53 7.22 0.86 -8.67
CA SER A 53 6.44 0.85 -9.90
C SER A 53 7.25 1.28 -11.11
N GLU A 54 8.11 2.29 -10.97
CA GLU A 54 9.05 2.73 -12.01
C GLU A 54 10.03 1.61 -12.37
N ALA A 55 10.63 0.97 -11.35
CA ALA A 55 11.57 -0.13 -11.57
C ALA A 55 10.97 -1.31 -12.33
N LEU A 56 9.66 -1.57 -12.15
CA LEU A 56 8.94 -2.61 -12.90
C LEU A 56 8.67 -2.20 -14.35
N LYS A 57 8.41 -0.92 -14.64
CA LYS A 57 8.18 -0.41 -16.00
C LYS A 57 9.46 -0.36 -16.84
N THR A 58 10.60 -0.06 -16.23
CA THR A 58 11.90 0.04 -16.92
C THR A 58 12.53 -1.31 -17.24
N ARG A 59 11.86 -2.42 -16.93
CA ARG A 59 12.31 -3.75 -17.31
C ARG A 59 11.66 -4.08 -18.66
N PRO A 60 12.36 -3.93 -19.80
CA PRO A 60 11.83 -4.39 -21.06
C PRO A 60 11.70 -5.92 -20.96
N GLU A 61 10.52 -6.41 -21.28
CA GLU A 61 10.33 -7.82 -21.60
C GLU A 61 11.33 -8.17 -22.72
N VAL A 62 12.12 -9.22 -22.49
CA VAL A 62 13.07 -9.74 -23.48
C VAL A 62 12.26 -10.40 -24.59
N GLU A 63 11.73 -9.58 -25.50
CA GLU A 63 11.21 -10.01 -26.81
C GLU A 63 12.23 -9.62 -27.87
N THR A 64 13.33 -10.37 -27.99
CA THR A 64 14.01 -10.57 -29.28
C THR A 64 14.77 -11.88 -29.20
N GLY A 65 14.39 -12.82 -30.05
CA GLY A 65 14.79 -14.21 -29.94
C GLY A 65 16.28 -14.44 -30.15
N GLU A 66 16.84 -15.31 -29.31
CA GLU A 66 17.92 -16.22 -29.69
C GLU A 66 17.76 -17.50 -28.87
N ILE A 67 17.60 -18.60 -29.60
CA ILE A 67 17.41 -19.96 -29.09
C ILE A 67 18.78 -20.47 -28.68
N ILE A 68 19.06 -20.65 -27.39
CA ILE A 68 19.97 -21.71 -26.90
C ILE A 68 19.46 -22.28 -25.57
N ASN A 69 19.35 -23.61 -25.59
CA ASN A 69 18.86 -24.58 -24.61
C ASN A 69 19.20 -24.40 -23.12
N VAL A 70 18.16 -24.61 -22.31
CA VAL A 70 18.03 -25.56 -21.18
C VAL A 70 19.27 -25.78 -20.30
N GLU A 71 19.26 -25.16 -19.12
CA GLU A 71 19.47 -25.89 -17.87
C GLU A 71 18.60 -25.27 -16.75
N SER A 72 17.93 -26.16 -16.03
CA SER A 72 16.97 -25.91 -14.97
C SER A 72 17.49 -24.98 -13.87
N SER A 73 16.81 -23.86 -13.69
CA SER A 73 16.65 -23.24 -12.37
C SER A 73 15.28 -22.60 -12.31
N SER A 74 14.49 -23.03 -11.32
CA SER A 74 13.20 -22.48 -10.98
C SER A 74 13.34 -20.99 -10.62
N GLU A 75 13.31 -20.12 -11.62
CA GLU A 75 13.31 -18.69 -11.44
C GLU A 75 11.92 -18.25 -11.00
N LYS A 76 11.66 -18.40 -9.69
CA LYS A 76 10.71 -17.52 -9.00
C LYS A 76 11.05 -16.10 -9.43
N PRO A 77 10.08 -15.24 -9.77
CA PRO A 77 10.37 -13.85 -10.10
C PRO A 77 11.12 -13.27 -8.92
N LYS A 78 12.44 -13.10 -9.04
CA LYS A 78 13.28 -12.50 -8.02
C LYS A 78 12.78 -11.08 -7.89
N HIS A 79 11.85 -10.83 -6.95
CA HIS A 79 11.58 -9.49 -6.49
C HIS A 79 12.94 -8.92 -6.14
N PRO A 80 13.41 -7.86 -6.82
CA PRO A 80 14.74 -7.36 -6.57
C PRO A 80 14.79 -7.01 -5.08
N ALA A 81 15.85 -7.40 -4.38
CA ALA A 81 15.95 -7.26 -2.91
C ALA A 81 15.60 -5.83 -2.45
N LYS A 82 15.91 -4.84 -3.28
CA LYS A 82 15.47 -3.44 -3.16
C LYS A 82 13.95 -3.29 -2.98
N ASN A 83 13.13 -3.90 -3.84
CA ASN A 83 11.67 -3.78 -3.79
C ASN A 83 11.12 -4.44 -2.53
N VAL A 84 11.66 -5.59 -2.12
CA VAL A 84 11.29 -6.24 -0.86
C VAL A 84 11.59 -5.32 0.32
N ALA A 85 12.79 -4.73 0.36
CA ALA A 85 13.18 -3.81 1.42
C ALA A 85 12.29 -2.55 1.48
N LEU A 86 11.94 -1.97 0.33
CA LEU A 86 11.03 -0.82 0.25
C LEU A 86 9.60 -1.14 0.71
N LYS A 87 9.11 -2.35 0.39
CA LYS A 87 7.83 -2.83 0.94
C LYS A 87 7.89 -2.98 2.45
N ILE A 88 8.95 -3.58 2.99
CA ILE A 88 9.15 -3.70 4.44
C ILE A 88 9.22 -2.33 5.11
N LEU A 89 9.93 -1.36 4.54
CA LEU A 89 9.95 0.02 5.06
C LEU A 89 8.55 0.64 5.06
N SER A 90 7.78 0.45 4.00
CA SER A 90 6.38 0.92 3.92
C SER A 90 5.51 0.32 5.02
N LEU A 91 5.66 -0.98 5.30
CA LEU A 91 4.95 -1.67 6.38
C LEU A 91 5.38 -1.18 7.76
N LYS A 92 6.66 -0.88 7.96
CA LYS A 92 7.16 -0.27 9.21
C LYS A 92 6.54 1.10 9.45
N ILE A 93 6.41 1.92 8.41
CA ILE A 93 5.72 3.21 8.51
C ILE A 93 4.24 3.01 8.87
N ALA A 94 3.56 2.06 8.22
CA ALA A 94 2.17 1.74 8.52
C ALA A 94 1.97 1.26 9.97
N ALA A 95 2.91 0.45 10.49
CA ALA A 95 2.94 0.05 11.89
C ALA A 95 3.16 1.24 12.84
N PHE A 96 4.03 2.18 12.48
CA PHE A 96 4.21 3.43 13.23
C PHE A 96 2.92 4.26 13.28
N LEU A 97 2.17 4.32 12.17
CA LEU A 97 0.84 4.92 12.07
C LEU A 97 -0.27 4.08 12.72
N LYS A 98 0.09 2.98 13.42
CA LYS A 98 -0.81 2.07 14.13
C LYS A 98 -1.90 1.48 13.24
N TRP A 99 -1.63 1.31 11.94
CA TRP A 99 -2.61 0.83 10.96
C TRP A 99 -3.92 1.64 10.96
N SER A 100 -3.82 2.95 11.19
CA SER A 100 -4.98 3.85 11.14
C SER A 100 -5.61 3.85 9.75
N LEU A 101 -6.87 3.42 9.66
CA LEU A 101 -7.60 3.35 8.40
C LEU A 101 -7.88 4.73 7.78
N ASP A 102 -7.83 5.80 8.58
CA ASP A 102 -8.00 7.17 8.08
C ASP A 102 -6.70 7.67 7.41
N GLN A 103 -5.55 7.34 8.00
CA GLN A 103 -4.24 7.61 7.39
C GLN A 103 -4.03 6.74 6.15
N LEU A 104 -4.43 5.47 6.20
CA LEU A 104 -4.33 4.57 5.05
C LEU A 104 -5.16 5.10 3.87
N ARG A 105 -6.33 5.68 4.14
CA ARG A 105 -7.20 6.26 3.11
C ARG A 105 -6.55 7.43 2.37
N SER A 106 -5.62 8.16 2.98
CA SER A 106 -4.95 9.28 2.31
C SER A 106 -3.96 8.82 1.24
N LEU A 107 -3.57 7.54 1.23
CA LEU A 107 -2.71 6.96 0.19
C LEU A 107 -3.49 6.77 -1.12
N PRO A 108 -2.82 6.74 -2.28
CA PRO A 108 -3.44 6.32 -3.53
C PRO A 108 -4.08 4.94 -3.41
N PHE A 109 -5.24 4.73 -4.03
CA PHE A 109 -6.03 3.50 -3.88
C PHE A 109 -5.23 2.23 -4.21
N LYS A 110 -4.40 2.27 -5.26
CA LYS A 110 -3.50 1.16 -5.63
C LYS A 110 -2.49 0.85 -4.52
N THR A 111 -1.92 1.89 -3.91
CA THR A 111 -0.97 1.79 -2.79
C THR A 111 -1.63 1.19 -1.56
N GLN A 112 -2.91 1.53 -1.28
CA GLN A 112 -3.67 0.92 -0.18
C GLN A 112 -3.78 -0.60 -0.33
N ILE A 113 -4.19 -1.05 -1.52
CA ILE A 113 -4.33 -2.48 -1.84
C ILE A 113 -2.98 -3.18 -1.71
N ASN A 114 -1.95 -2.64 -2.37
CA ASN A 114 -0.62 -3.24 -2.39
C ASN A 114 -0.03 -3.35 -0.97
N LEU A 115 -0.19 -2.33 -0.13
CA LEU A 115 0.34 -2.34 1.24
C LEU A 115 -0.33 -3.42 2.10
N LEU A 116 -1.64 -3.61 1.97
CA LEU A 116 -2.36 -4.65 2.70
C LEU A 116 -2.06 -6.05 2.18
N GLN A 117 -1.93 -6.20 0.86
CA GLN A 117 -1.49 -7.46 0.24
C GLN A 117 -0.07 -7.81 0.67
N ASP A 118 0.84 -6.83 0.72
CA ASP A 118 2.19 -7.02 1.21
C ASP A 118 2.18 -7.41 2.70
N LEU A 119 1.34 -6.80 3.53
CA LEU A 119 1.18 -7.22 4.92
C LEU A 119 0.74 -8.69 5.04
N MET A 120 -0.28 -9.10 4.29
CA MET A 120 -0.73 -10.50 4.28
C MET A 120 0.37 -11.44 3.77
N PHE A 121 1.11 -11.03 2.75
CA PHE A 121 2.24 -11.78 2.21
C PHE A 121 3.35 -12.00 3.23
N PHE A 122 3.79 -10.95 3.95
CA PHE A 122 4.89 -11.07 4.92
C PHE A 122 4.48 -11.74 6.24
N THR A 123 3.18 -11.79 6.53
CA THR A 123 2.65 -12.45 7.74
C THR A 123 2.22 -13.89 7.48
N ASN A 124 2.02 -14.27 6.22
CA ASN A 124 1.82 -15.66 5.84
C ASN A 124 3.16 -16.40 5.95
N ASN A 125 3.26 -17.30 6.93
CA ASN A 125 4.46 -18.10 7.17
C ASN A 125 4.72 -19.12 6.04
N GLU A 126 3.73 -19.36 5.17
CA GLU A 126 3.87 -20.22 4.00
C GLU A 126 4.09 -19.39 2.74
N ASN A 127 5.26 -19.63 2.13
CA ASN A 127 5.78 -19.02 0.92
C ASN A 127 4.73 -18.57 -0.12
N ALA A 128 4.80 -17.27 -0.45
CA ALA A 128 4.66 -16.71 -1.80
C ALA A 128 3.89 -17.55 -2.84
N ALA A 129 2.57 -17.49 -2.80
CA ALA A 129 1.74 -17.82 -3.94
C ALA A 129 0.55 -16.86 -4.00
N GLU A 130 0.19 -16.53 -5.24
CA GLU A 130 -0.76 -15.52 -5.68
C GLU A 130 -2.11 -15.66 -4.97
N ILE A 131 -2.77 -14.52 -4.73
CA ILE A 131 -4.16 -14.51 -4.23
C ILE A 131 -5.11 -14.45 -5.43
N PRO A 132 -5.68 -15.58 -5.85
CA PRO A 132 -7.05 -15.60 -6.36
C PRO A 132 -7.90 -16.55 -5.51
N ASN A 133 -8.91 -15.99 -4.84
CA ASN A 133 -9.84 -16.69 -3.93
C ASN A 133 -9.12 -17.48 -2.83
N ILE A 134 -9.05 -16.87 -1.64
CA ILE A 134 -8.67 -17.56 -0.41
C ILE A 134 -9.73 -18.66 -0.19
N GLU A 135 -9.50 -19.87 -0.70
CA GLU A 135 -10.04 -21.07 -0.08
C GLU A 135 -9.48 -21.08 1.33
N ASP A 136 -10.38 -20.94 2.32
CA ASP A 136 -10.08 -20.79 3.74
C ASP A 136 -8.85 -21.64 4.14
N PRO A 137 -7.64 -21.05 4.25
CA PRO A 137 -6.57 -21.75 4.95
C PRO A 137 -7.12 -21.92 6.36
N ASP A 138 -7.22 -23.17 6.83
CA ASP A 138 -7.94 -23.52 8.05
C ASP A 138 -7.61 -22.52 9.16
N VAL A 139 -8.51 -21.55 9.36
CA VAL A 139 -8.25 -20.30 10.12
C VAL A 139 -7.82 -20.62 11.55
N LYS A 140 -8.15 -21.84 12.01
CA LYS A 140 -7.81 -22.42 13.29
C LYS A 140 -6.31 -22.65 13.50
N TYR A 141 -5.54 -22.85 12.44
CA TYR A 141 -4.09 -23.10 12.50
C TYR A 141 -3.26 -21.93 11.97
N ALA A 142 -3.91 -20.84 11.54
CA ALA A 142 -3.21 -19.68 11.03
C ALA A 142 -2.42 -18.95 12.13
N ALA A 143 -1.26 -18.41 11.74
CA ALA A 143 -0.42 -17.65 12.65
C ALA A 143 -1.14 -16.37 13.14
N PRO A 144 -1.01 -15.96 14.41
CA PRO A 144 -1.66 -14.76 14.93
C PRO A 144 -1.38 -13.49 14.14
N GLN A 145 -0.17 -13.39 13.55
CA GLN A 145 0.25 -12.27 12.72
C GLN A 145 -0.55 -12.19 11.41
N TYR A 146 -0.80 -13.35 10.79
CA TYR A 146 -1.62 -13.45 9.58
C TYR A 146 -3.08 -13.14 9.88
N LEU A 147 -3.62 -13.64 11.01
CA LEU A 147 -4.98 -13.30 11.45
C LEU A 147 -5.17 -11.79 11.65
N PHE A 148 -4.17 -11.12 12.25
CA PHE A 148 -4.17 -9.66 12.35
C PHE A 148 -4.22 -8.99 10.97
N ALA A 149 -3.38 -9.43 10.03
CA ALA A 149 -3.35 -8.88 8.68
C ALA A 149 -4.69 -9.09 7.93
N LEU A 150 -5.26 -10.29 8.05
CA LEU A 150 -6.53 -10.66 7.44
C LEU A 150 -7.70 -9.83 8.00
N LEU A 151 -7.79 -9.70 9.33
CA LEU A 151 -8.78 -8.86 9.98
C LEU A 151 -8.67 -7.40 9.54
N LEU A 152 -7.44 -6.87 9.48
CA LEU A 152 -7.20 -5.51 9.03
C LEU A 152 -7.63 -5.30 7.57
N PHE A 153 -7.31 -6.25 6.69
CA PHE A 153 -7.72 -6.22 5.29
C PHE A 153 -9.24 -6.18 5.14
N HIS A 154 -9.96 -7.08 5.81
CA HIS A 154 -11.43 -7.09 5.76
C HIS A 154 -12.05 -5.83 6.37
N ARG A 155 -11.47 -5.31 7.46
CA ARG A 155 -11.93 -4.05 8.07
C ARG A 155 -11.74 -2.88 7.11
N TRP A 156 -10.61 -2.80 6.41
CA TRP A 156 -10.37 -1.80 5.37
C TRP A 156 -11.35 -1.97 4.20
N LEU A 157 -11.58 -3.21 3.75
CA LEU A 157 -12.49 -3.53 2.66
C LEU A 157 -13.92 -3.07 2.99
N LEU A 158 -14.44 -3.43 4.16
CA LEU A 158 -15.76 -2.99 4.63
C LEU A 158 -15.84 -1.46 4.73
N LYS A 159 -14.84 -0.81 5.35
CA LYS A 159 -14.82 0.66 5.48
C LYS A 159 -14.80 1.35 4.12
N THR A 160 -14.08 0.79 3.15
CA THR A 160 -13.97 1.34 1.80
C THR A 160 -15.23 1.10 0.97
N SER A 161 -15.80 -0.11 1.04
CA SER A 161 -17.07 -0.46 0.38
C SER A 161 -18.22 0.37 0.95
N MET A 162 -18.36 0.46 2.28
CA MET A 162 -19.37 1.30 2.90
C MET A 162 -19.18 2.76 2.51
N HIS A 163 -17.96 3.29 2.53
CA HIS A 163 -17.73 4.68 2.12
C HIS A 163 -18.13 4.92 0.66
N ARG A 164 -17.81 4.00 -0.25
CA ARG A 164 -18.26 4.09 -1.64
C ARG A 164 -19.78 4.06 -1.74
N VAL A 165 -20.45 3.20 -0.99
CA VAL A 165 -21.92 3.17 -0.93
C VAL A 165 -22.42 4.50 -0.38
N THR A 166 -22.08 4.89 0.84
CA THR A 166 -22.59 6.12 1.47
C THR A 166 -22.28 7.39 0.67
N SER A 167 -21.10 7.53 0.09
CA SER A 167 -20.75 8.70 -0.72
C SER A 167 -21.54 8.73 -2.04
N ASN A 168 -21.77 7.58 -2.67
CA ASN A 168 -22.66 7.51 -3.83
C ASN A 168 -24.11 7.81 -3.44
N TRP A 169 -24.55 7.41 -2.25
CA TRP A 169 -25.87 7.75 -1.73
C TRP A 169 -25.97 9.26 -1.47
N GLN A 170 -24.98 9.87 -0.83
CA GLN A 170 -24.92 11.32 -0.63
C GLN A 170 -24.89 12.12 -1.94
N LEU A 171 -24.26 11.60 -3.00
CA LEU A 171 -24.30 12.20 -4.32
C LEU A 171 -25.68 12.06 -4.99
N ARG A 172 -26.34 10.90 -4.81
CA ARG A 172 -27.68 10.64 -5.35
C ARG A 172 -28.78 11.40 -4.61
N PHE A 173 -28.60 11.60 -3.31
CA PHE A 173 -29.49 12.34 -2.42
C PHE A 173 -28.76 13.61 -1.98
N SER A 174 -28.75 14.62 -2.87
CA SER A 174 -28.15 15.92 -2.63
C SER A 174 -28.41 16.39 -1.19
N ILE A 175 -27.36 16.45 -0.38
CA ILE A 175 -27.41 16.76 1.07
C ILE A 175 -27.75 18.24 1.27
N ASN A 176 -29.00 18.62 1.02
CA ASN A 176 -29.59 19.78 1.67
C ASN A 176 -30.83 19.42 2.49
N ASP A 177 -31.42 18.23 2.30
CA ASP A 177 -32.66 17.81 2.96
C ASP A 177 -32.58 16.40 3.56
N MET A 178 -31.49 16.02 4.24
CA MET A 178 -31.46 14.78 5.02
C MET A 178 -31.88 15.05 6.46
N SER A 179 -33.11 14.66 6.80
CA SER A 179 -33.60 14.69 8.18
C SER A 179 -33.09 13.47 8.95
N LEU A 180 -33.09 13.55 10.29
CA LEU A 180 -32.60 12.51 11.20
C LEU A 180 -33.27 11.13 11.02
N VAL A 181 -34.39 11.07 10.29
CA VAL A 181 -35.16 9.85 9.98
C VAL A 181 -34.44 8.94 8.96
N ASP A 182 -33.63 9.50 8.08
CA ASP A 182 -33.00 8.75 6.98
C ASP A 182 -31.77 7.94 7.39
N VAL A 183 -31.24 8.19 8.60
CA VAL A 183 -30.14 7.41 9.19
C VAL A 183 -30.61 5.98 9.54
N ASN A 184 -31.90 5.78 9.80
CA ASN A 184 -32.48 4.47 10.13
C ASN A 184 -32.64 3.52 8.93
N ILE A 185 -32.44 3.99 7.69
CA ILE A 185 -32.63 3.16 6.49
C ILE A 185 -31.53 2.09 6.34
N ILE A 186 -30.35 2.31 6.94
CA ILE A 186 -29.22 1.36 6.90
C ILE A 186 -29.57 0.03 7.62
N CYS A 187 -30.54 0.05 8.55
CA CYS A 187 -31.05 -1.13 9.24
C CYS A 187 -32.54 -1.38 8.95
N SER A 188 -33.02 -1.03 7.76
CA SER A 188 -34.37 -1.43 7.35
C SER A 188 -34.40 -2.93 7.03
N PRO A 189 -35.39 -3.70 7.55
CA PRO A 189 -35.47 -5.14 7.35
C PRO A 189 -35.60 -5.55 5.87
N GLU A 190 -36.00 -4.61 5.00
CA GLU A 190 -36.18 -4.81 3.55
C GLU A 190 -34.86 -4.98 2.78
N ASN A 191 -33.74 -4.46 3.31
CA ASN A 191 -32.40 -4.63 2.71
C ASN A 191 -31.66 -5.88 3.19
N ILE A 192 -32.20 -6.61 4.18
CA ILE A 192 -31.58 -7.83 4.72
C ILE A 192 -31.99 -9.08 3.92
N THR A 193 -33.05 -8.99 3.11
CA THR A 193 -33.64 -10.14 2.38
C THR A 193 -33.40 -10.14 0.88
N LYS A 194 -32.47 -9.32 0.35
CA LYS A 194 -32.11 -9.30 -1.08
C LYS A 194 -30.67 -9.71 -1.31
#